data_AF-A0AAN0LU96-F1
#
_entry.id   AF-A0AAN0LU96-F1
#
_cell.length_a   1.000
_cell.length_b   1.000
_cell.length_c   1.000
_cell.angle_alpha   90.00
_cell.angle_beta   90.00
_cell.angle_gamma   90.00
#
_symmetry.space_group_name_H-M   'P 1'
#
loop_
_entity.id
_entity.type
_entity.pdbx_description
1 polymer ?
#
loop_
_entity_poly.entity_id
_entity_poly.type
_entity_poly.pdbx_seq_one_letter_code
_entity_poly.pdbx_strand_id
1 'polypeptide(L)'
;MSIGTSIGVRYYATKPVLSSTHTTFCYIFKKQAYLCGNASNNGGNLYQWVSDTYFNGTLPFEKLVDFLEIAHPEQIELLAKPYVFGERGPFWRINRTCNLTYKAVIIR
;
A
#
# COMPACT_ATOMS: atom_id res chain seq x y z
N MET A 1 11.66 -0.61 -6.28
CA MET A 1 10.59 -0.51 -5.27
C MET A 1 11.13 -1.06 -3.96
N SER A 2 10.85 -0.41 -2.83
CA SER A 2 11.22 -0.88 -1.49
C SER A 2 9.96 -1.02 -0.64
N ILE A 3 9.78 -2.17 -0.01
CA ILE A 3 8.67 -2.44 0.93
C ILE A 3 9.30 -2.88 2.24
N GLY A 4 9.09 -2.09 3.29
CA GLY A 4 9.40 -2.43 4.68
C GLY A 4 8.19 -2.09 5.53
N THR A 5 8.37 -1.47 6.71
CA THR A 5 7.25 -0.89 7.47
C THR A 5 6.35 0.01 6.61
N SER A 6 6.95 0.74 5.66
CA SER A 6 6.28 1.60 4.68
C SER A 6 6.76 1.28 3.25
N ILE A 7 6.19 1.93 2.23
CA ILE A 7 6.53 1.68 0.81
C ILE A 7 7.20 2.91 0.18
N GLY A 8 8.20 2.65 -0.66
CA GLY A 8 8.78 3.65 -1.57
C GLY A 8 8.92 3.10 -3.00
N VAL A 9 8.30 3.78 -3.96
CA VAL A 9 8.43 3.51 -5.39
C VAL A 9 9.22 4.65 -6.01
N ARG A 10 10.33 4.35 -6.67
CA ARG A 10 11.25 5.35 -7.20
C ARG A 10 11.77 4.92 -8.56
N TYR A 11 12.03 5.89 -9.43
CA TYR A 11 12.66 5.70 -10.73
C TYR A 11 13.53 6.91 -11.07
N TYR A 12 14.51 6.70 -11.96
CA TYR A 12 15.37 7.76 -12.46
C TYR A 12 14.81 8.37 -13.74
N ALA A 13 14.98 9.67 -13.90
CA ALA A 13 14.67 10.41 -15.12
C ALA A 13 15.83 11.33 -15.51
N THR A 14 15.98 11.61 -16.80
CA THR A 14 17.02 12.52 -17.34
C THR A 14 16.57 13.97 -17.45
N LYS A 15 15.26 14.20 -17.29
CA LYS A 15 14.61 15.53 -17.23
C LYS A 15 13.70 15.57 -15.99
N PRO A 16 13.38 16.75 -15.44
CA PRO A 16 12.41 16.84 -14.35
C PRO A 16 11.05 16.26 -14.78
N VAL A 17 10.46 15.41 -13.93
CA VAL A 17 9.11 14.88 -14.14
C VAL A 17 8.23 15.35 -12.99
N LEU A 18 7.54 16.46 -13.20
CA LEU A 18 6.66 17.07 -12.20
C LEU A 18 5.23 16.56 -12.39
N SER A 19 4.60 16.09 -11.31
CA SER A 19 3.20 15.68 -11.34
C SER A 19 2.28 16.88 -11.45
N SER A 20 1.46 16.95 -12.49
CA SER A 20 0.39 17.97 -12.63
C SER A 20 -0.65 17.90 -11.51
N THR A 21 -0.85 16.71 -10.94
CA THR A 21 -1.79 16.44 -9.84
C THR A 21 -1.12 16.38 -8.45
N HIS A 22 0.16 16.76 -8.35
CA HIS A 22 0.94 16.70 -7.10
C HIS A 22 0.99 15.32 -6.42
N THR A 23 0.90 14.23 -7.21
CA THR A 23 0.85 12.87 -6.68
C THR A 23 2.23 12.28 -6.41
N THR A 24 3.25 12.67 -7.17
CA THR A 24 4.64 12.18 -7.06
C THR A 24 5.63 13.28 -6.73
N PHE A 25 6.75 12.91 -6.12
CA PHE A 25 7.90 13.80 -5.93
C PHE A 25 8.89 13.67 -7.10
N CYS A 26 9.71 14.71 -7.27
CA CYS A 26 10.82 14.75 -8.21
C CYS A 26 12.00 15.49 -7.57
N TYR A 27 13.00 14.75 -7.13
CA TYR A 27 14.20 15.30 -6.50
C TYR A 27 15.35 15.37 -7.50
N ILE A 28 16.11 16.46 -7.46
CA ILE A 28 17.36 16.56 -8.22
C ILE A 28 18.36 15.60 -7.58
N PHE A 29 18.87 14.64 -8.34
CA PHE A 29 19.88 13.70 -7.87
C PHE A 29 21.29 14.17 -8.25
N LYS A 30 21.47 14.56 -9.53
CA LYS A 30 22.67 15.26 -10.05
C LYS A 30 22.30 15.99 -11.35
N LYS A 31 23.28 16.64 -11.98
CA LYS A 31 23.09 17.29 -13.29
C LYS A 31 22.45 16.30 -14.28
N GLN A 32 21.29 16.68 -14.84
CA GLN A 32 20.50 15.86 -15.78
C GLN A 32 20.08 14.49 -15.23
N ALA A 33 19.95 14.35 -13.90
CA ALA A 33 19.42 13.14 -13.29
C ALA A 33 18.50 13.50 -12.12
N TYR A 34 17.31 12.92 -12.15
CA TYR A 34 16.24 13.18 -11.21
C TYR A 34 15.77 11.85 -10.63
N LEU A 35 15.50 11.83 -9.32
CA LEU A 35 14.89 10.71 -8.64
C LEU A 35 13.42 11.05 -8.41
N CYS A 36 12.56 10.41 -9.18
CA CYS A 36 11.12 10.61 -9.15
C CYS A 36 10.46 9.45 -8.42
N GLY A 37 9.29 9.66 -7.83
CA GLY A 37 8.63 8.56 -7.17
C GLY A 37 7.45 8.92 -6.30
N ASN A 38 7.00 7.91 -5.57
CA ASN A 38 5.96 8.03 -4.58
C ASN A 38 6.29 7.22 -3.33
N ALA A 39 5.59 7.51 -2.23
CA ALA A 39 5.73 6.77 -0.99
C ALA A 39 4.36 6.53 -0.37
N SER A 40 4.15 5.37 0.24
CA SER A 40 2.95 5.08 1.02
C SER A 40 3.33 4.83 2.48
N ASN A 41 2.47 5.21 3.41
CA ASN A 41 2.63 4.89 4.84
C ASN A 41 2.25 3.46 5.18
N ASN A 42 1.51 2.80 4.28
CA ASN A 42 0.83 1.53 4.53
C ASN A 42 1.59 0.42 3.80
N GLY A 43 2.67 -0.05 4.42
CA GLY A 43 3.49 -1.15 3.94
C GLY A 43 3.30 -2.39 4.80
N GLY A 44 4.41 -2.99 5.22
CA GLY A 44 4.41 -4.14 6.12
C GLY A 44 3.80 -3.85 7.50
N ASN A 45 3.68 -2.58 7.93
CA ASN A 45 2.94 -2.25 9.16
C ASN A 45 1.44 -2.60 9.09
N LEU A 46 0.88 -2.76 7.89
CA LEU A 46 -0.48 -3.26 7.73
C LEU A 46 -0.63 -4.68 8.28
N TYR A 47 0.41 -5.51 8.17
CA TYR A 47 0.38 -6.85 8.74
C TYR A 47 0.20 -6.80 10.26
N GLN A 48 1.02 -5.98 10.94
CA GLN A 48 0.92 -5.83 12.38
C GLN A 48 -0.47 -5.31 12.77
N TRP A 49 -0.99 -4.33 12.04
CA TRP A 49 -2.35 -3.83 12.26
C TRP A 49 -3.42 -4.92 12.10
N VAL A 50 -3.32 -5.79 11.09
CA VAL A 50 -4.25 -6.92 10.91
C VAL A 50 -4.14 -7.90 12.09
N SER A 51 -2.92 -8.25 12.49
CA SER A 51 -2.67 -9.14 13.64
C SER A 51 -3.30 -8.57 14.91
N ASP A 52 -3.05 -7.30 15.21
CA ASP A 52 -3.55 -6.62 16.40
C ASP A 52 -5.08 -6.49 16.38
N THR A 53 -5.65 -6.16 15.22
CA THR A 53 -7.09 -5.87 15.07
C THR A 53 -7.95 -7.13 15.08
N TYR A 54 -7.49 -8.22 14.45
CA TYR A 54 -8.33 -9.39 14.19
C TYR A 54 -7.85 -10.67 14.90
N PHE A 55 -6.62 -10.68 15.41
CA PHE A 55 -5.99 -11.86 16.02
C PHE A 55 -5.35 -11.56 17.37
N ASN A 56 -5.72 -10.44 18.02
CA ASN A 56 -5.19 -10.00 19.31
C ASN A 56 -3.65 -9.93 19.36
N GLY A 57 -3.02 -9.62 18.22
CA GLY A 57 -1.55 -9.52 18.08
C GLY A 57 -0.84 -10.87 18.04
N THR A 58 -1.57 -11.99 17.94
CA THR A 58 -1.01 -13.34 18.03
C THR A 58 -0.78 -14.02 16.69
N LEU A 59 -1.21 -13.41 15.58
CA LEU A 59 -0.98 -13.98 14.26
C LEU A 59 0.53 -14.01 13.98
N PRO A 60 1.11 -15.19 13.67
CA PRO A 60 2.48 -15.29 13.14
C PRO A 60 2.52 -14.95 11.65
N PHE A 61 3.61 -14.37 11.17
CA PHE A 61 3.68 -13.89 9.80
C PHE A 61 3.65 -15.05 8.80
N GLU A 62 4.27 -16.17 9.18
CA GLU A 62 4.35 -17.39 8.39
C GLU A 62 2.96 -17.99 8.12
N LYS A 63 1.99 -17.75 9.01
CA LYS A 63 0.60 -18.22 8.87
C LYS A 63 -0.21 -17.46 7.82
N LEU A 64 0.30 -16.34 7.29
CA LEU A 64 -0.34 -15.67 6.16
C LEU A 64 -0.39 -16.56 4.92
N VAL A 65 0.64 -17.37 4.68
CA VAL A 65 0.68 -18.27 3.51
C VAL A 65 -0.45 -19.30 3.60
N ASP A 66 -0.62 -19.91 4.77
CA ASP A 66 -1.71 -20.85 5.03
C ASP A 66 -3.09 -20.20 4.76
N PHE A 67 -3.30 -18.93 5.14
CA PHE A 67 -4.55 -18.23 4.85
C PHE A 67 -4.74 -17.92 3.37
N LEU A 68 -3.67 -17.62 2.64
CA LEU A 68 -3.74 -17.37 1.19
C LEU A 68 -4.07 -18.65 0.42
N GLU A 69 -3.62 -19.81 0.89
CA GLU A 69 -3.90 -21.10 0.25
C GLU A 69 -5.37 -21.52 0.35
N ILE A 70 -6.04 -21.18 1.47
CA ILE A 70 -7.47 -21.48 1.67
C ILE A 70 -8.39 -20.34 1.24
N ALA A 71 -7.83 -19.21 0.80
CA ALA A 71 -8.62 -18.09 0.33
C ALA A 71 -9.29 -18.42 -1.01
N HIS A 72 -10.56 -18.06 -1.12
CA HIS A 72 -11.37 -18.19 -2.34
C HIS A 72 -11.64 -16.79 -2.94
N PRO A 73 -10.64 -16.11 -3.53
CA PRO A 73 -10.80 -14.77 -4.08
C PRO A 73 -11.87 -14.70 -5.18
N GLU A 74 -12.21 -15.82 -5.81
CA GLU A 74 -13.26 -15.96 -6.80
C GLU A 74 -14.68 -15.89 -6.21
N GLN A 75 -14.84 -16.19 -4.91
CA GLN A 75 -16.14 -16.21 -4.23
C GLN A 75 -16.48 -14.89 -3.54
N ILE A 76 -15.49 -14.04 -3.31
CA ILE A 76 -15.65 -12.78 -2.57
C ILE A 76 -14.94 -11.67 -3.31
N GLU A 77 -15.70 -10.67 -3.76
CA GLU A 77 -15.13 -9.42 -4.24
C GLU A 77 -14.81 -8.54 -3.02
N LEU A 78 -13.55 -8.55 -2.59
CA LEU A 78 -13.04 -7.70 -1.51
C LEU A 78 -12.27 -6.52 -2.08
N LEU A 79 -12.72 -5.31 -1.78
CA LEU A 79 -12.00 -4.07 -2.07
C LEU A 79 -11.49 -3.45 -0.76
N ALA A 80 -10.17 -3.26 -0.69
CA ALA A 80 -9.51 -2.61 0.43
C ALA A 80 -8.95 -1.25 0.01
N LYS A 81 -9.25 -0.22 0.79
CA LYS A 81 -8.54 1.06 0.84
C LYS A 81 -7.73 1.07 2.12
N PRO A 82 -6.47 0.59 2.11
CA PRO A 82 -5.76 0.22 3.33
C PRO A 82 -5.04 1.41 3.97
N TYR A 83 -5.70 2.57 4.08
CA TYR A 83 -5.09 3.80 4.58
C TYR A 83 -5.17 3.89 6.11
N VAL A 84 -4.74 2.84 6.79
CA VAL A 84 -4.77 2.74 8.27
C VAL A 84 -3.98 3.88 8.92
N PHE A 85 -2.82 4.22 8.33
CA PHE A 85 -1.88 5.19 8.87
C PHE A 85 -1.89 6.52 8.10
N GLY A 86 -3.09 6.97 7.68
CA GLY A 86 -3.23 8.02 6.68
C GLY A 86 -2.66 7.60 5.34
N GLU A 87 -2.45 8.53 4.41
CA GLU A 87 -1.68 8.20 3.21
C GLU A 87 -0.86 9.37 2.67
N ARG A 88 0.38 9.07 2.29
CA ARG A 88 1.19 9.94 1.44
C ARG A 88 0.70 9.74 0.00
N GLY A 89 1.51 9.22 -0.89
CA GLY A 89 1.15 8.92 -2.26
C GLY A 89 -0.05 8.01 -2.43
N PRO A 90 -1.00 8.31 -3.34
CA PRO A 90 -1.03 9.47 -4.23
C PRO A 90 -1.75 10.71 -3.66
N PHE A 91 -2.28 10.65 -2.43
CA PHE A 91 -3.23 11.66 -1.92
C PHE A 91 -2.58 12.81 -1.14
N TRP A 92 -1.50 12.53 -0.43
CA TRP A 92 -0.84 13.40 0.53
C TRP A 92 -1.84 13.95 1.57
N ARG A 93 -2.52 13.03 2.26
CA ARG A 93 -3.60 13.30 3.21
C ARG A 93 -3.48 12.39 4.43
N ILE A 94 -3.23 13.01 5.59
CA ILE A 94 -3.15 12.28 6.87
C ILE A 94 -4.51 11.74 7.32
N ASN A 95 -5.62 12.35 6.89
CA ASN A 95 -6.98 11.98 7.28
C ASN A 95 -7.61 10.87 6.42
N ARG A 96 -6.82 10.21 5.55
CA ARG A 96 -7.29 8.97 4.91
C ARG A 96 -7.41 7.89 5.97
N THR A 97 -8.44 7.07 5.86
CA THR A 97 -8.71 5.98 6.80
C THR A 97 -8.92 4.68 6.04
N CYS A 98 -8.76 3.58 6.77
CA CYS A 98 -9.04 2.25 6.26
C CYS A 98 -10.54 2.11 5.92
N ASN A 99 -10.83 1.52 4.76
CA ASN A 99 -12.17 1.10 4.39
C ASN A 99 -12.11 -0.24 3.68
N LEU A 100 -12.90 -1.20 4.17
CA LEU A 100 -13.04 -2.53 3.61
C LEU A 100 -14.49 -2.70 3.17
N THR A 101 -14.69 -3.08 1.92
CA THR A 101 -16.01 -3.41 1.36
C THR A 101 -15.92 -4.77 0.70
N TYR A 102 -16.89 -5.64 0.96
CA TYR A 102 -16.94 -6.97 0.36
C TYR A 102 -18.33 -7.29 -0.20
N LYS A 103 -18.36 -8.13 -1.22
CA LYS A 103 -19.58 -8.68 -1.79
C LYS A 103 -19.41 -10.16 -2.08
N ALA A 104 -20.35 -10.99 -1.62
CA ALA A 104 -20.40 -12.39 -1.98
C ALA A 104 -20.73 -12.53 -3.47
N VAL A 105 -19.95 -13.34 -4.18
CA VAL A 105 -20.16 -13.66 -5.59
C VAL A 105 -20.82 -15.03 -5.64
N ILE A 106 -22.04 -15.09 -6.18
CA ILE A 106 -22.70 -16.37 -6.46
C ILE A 106 -22.04 -16.94 -7.71
N ILE A 107 -21.17 -17.92 -7.53
CA ILE A 107 -20.61 -18.70 -8.63
C ILE A 107 -21.71 -19.68 -9.07
N ARG A 108 -22.18 -19.52 -10.31
CA ARG A 108 -23.10 -20.46 -10.95
C ARG A 108 -22.34 -21.65 -11.52
#